data_AF-A0A3M2FDN9-F1
#
_entry.id   AF-A0A3M2FDN9-F1
#
_cell.length_a   1.000
_cell.length_b   1.000
_cell.length_c   1.000
_cell.angle_alpha   90.00
_cell.angle_beta   90.00
_cell.angle_gamma   90.00
#
_symmetry.space_group_name_H-M   'P 1'
#
loop_
_entity.id
_entity.type
_entity.pdbx_description
1 polymer ?
#
loop_
_entity_poly.entity_id
_entity_poly.type
_entity_poly.pdbx_seq_one_letter_code
_entity_poly.pdbx_strand_id
1 'polypeptide(L)'
;KLTLRLDRDLIEAAKRYADEHGTSLSRLVAGYFRALARQTEAERQPQAGEDWKASLSPWTRSLLGRKPAVDLDEEDYYRYLEEKHR
;
A
#
# COMPACT_ATOMS: atom_id res chain seq x y z
N LYS A 1 12.26 17.00 15.83
CA LYS A 1 13.39 16.21 16.37
C LYS A 1 12.83 15.30 17.45
N LEU A 2 12.85 13.98 17.25
CA LEU A 2 12.34 12.99 18.22
C LEU A 2 13.53 12.43 19.00
N THR A 3 13.37 12.24 20.31
CA THR A 3 14.40 11.65 21.17
C THR A 3 13.81 10.43 21.87
N LEU A 4 14.39 9.25 21.62
CA LEU A 4 14.01 7.99 22.26
C LEU A 4 14.98 7.70 23.40
N ARG A 5 14.45 7.30 24.56
CA ARG A 5 15.25 6.75 25.65
C ARG A 5 15.32 5.24 25.47
N LEU A 6 16.54 4.73 25.36
CA LEU A 6 16.85 3.32 25.14
C LEU A 6 18.06 2.97 26.01
N ASP A 7 18.17 1.72 26.42
CA ASP A 7 19.33 1.24 27.15
C ASP A 7 20.59 1.33 26.28
N ARG A 8 21.74 1.58 26.92
CA ARG A 8 23.00 1.81 26.22
C ARG A 8 23.40 0.62 25.35
N ASP A 9 23.21 -0.59 25.85
CA ASP A 9 23.58 -1.81 25.13
C ASP A 9 22.71 -2.01 23.89
N LEU A 10 21.43 -1.62 23.96
CA LEU A 10 20.52 -1.67 22.82
C LEU A 10 20.90 -0.64 21.75
N ILE A 11 21.33 0.56 22.15
CA ILE A 11 21.82 1.58 21.22
C ILE A 11 23.05 1.06 20.44
N GLU A 12 24.00 0.44 21.13
CA GLU A 12 25.21 -0.08 20.48
C GLU A 12 24.92 -1.28 19.58
N ALA A 13 24.04 -2.20 20.00
CA ALA A 13 23.59 -3.29 19.13
C ALA A 13 22.92 -2.78 17.85
N ALA A 14 22.07 -1.76 17.96
CA ALA A 14 21.36 -1.20 16.81
C ALA A 14 22.29 -0.42 15.85
N LYS A 15 23.32 0.27 16.38
CA LYS A 15 24.34 0.91 15.55
C LYS A 15 25.15 -0.11 14.76
N ARG A 16 25.63 -1.18 15.43
CA ARG A 16 26.38 -2.25 14.76
C ARG A 16 25.57 -2.86 13.62
N TYR A 17 24.30 -3.17 13.87
CA TYR A 17 23.40 -3.66 12.82
C TYR A 17 23.28 -2.65 11.66
N ALA A 18 23.09 -1.36 11.95
CA ALA A 18 23.02 -0.35 10.90
C ALA A 18 24.31 -0.29 10.05
N ASP A 19 25.48 -0.35 10.69
CA ASP A 19 26.78 -0.33 10.02
C ASP A 19 27.00 -1.56 9.14
N GLU A 20 26.67 -2.76 9.64
CA GLU A 20 26.71 -4.02 8.88
C GLU A 20 25.81 -3.97 7.63
N HIS A 21 24.71 -3.23 7.71
CA HIS A 21 23.76 -3.01 6.62
C HIS A 21 24.02 -1.72 5.80
N GLY A 22 25.15 -1.04 6.02
CA GLY A 22 25.56 0.15 5.25
C GLY A 22 24.61 1.34 5.41
N THR A 23 23.95 1.48 6.56
CA THR A 23 22.99 2.53 6.85
C THR A 23 23.27 3.20 8.20
N SER A 24 22.53 4.26 8.53
CA SER A 24 22.59 4.87 9.86
C SER A 24 21.39 4.43 10.70
N LEU A 25 21.59 4.37 12.02
CA LEU A 25 20.48 4.07 12.96
C LEU A 25 19.29 5.02 12.74
N SER A 26 19.55 6.30 12.50
CA SER A 26 18.51 7.29 12.19
C SER A 26 17.74 6.97 10.91
N ARG A 27 18.41 6.51 9.85
CA ARG A 27 17.77 6.13 8.59
C ARG A 27 16.96 4.84 8.74
N LEU A 28 17.47 3.88 9.52
CA LEU A 28 16.77 2.63 9.84
C LEU A 28 15.45 2.92 10.56
N VAL A 29 15.50 3.70 11.64
CA VAL A 29 14.31 4.08 12.42
C VAL A 29 13.32 4.90 11.58
N ALA A 30 13.82 5.82 10.75
CA ALA A 30 12.97 6.56 9.82
C ALA A 30 12.27 5.62 8.81
N GLY A 31 12.96 4.59 8.33
CA GLY A 31 12.38 3.55 7.49
C GLY A 31 11.27 2.78 8.19
N TYR A 32 11.50 2.37 9.45
CA TYR A 32 10.50 1.70 10.27
C TYR A 32 9.24 2.55 10.46
N PHE A 33 9.38 3.83 10.85
CA PHE A 33 8.24 4.72 11.01
C PHE A 33 7.45 4.93 9.71
N ARG A 34 8.12 5.00 8.55
CA ARG A 34 7.43 5.05 7.25
C ARG A 34 6.67 3.76 6.95
N ALA A 35 7.23 2.60 7.29
CA ALA A 35 6.55 1.33 7.12
C ALA A 35 5.29 1.25 8.00
N LEU A 36 5.41 1.65 9.26
CA LEU A 36 4.29 1.71 10.21
C LEU A 36 3.19 2.67 9.74
N ALA A 37 3.56 3.87 9.26
CA ALA A 37 2.59 4.83 8.73
C ALA A 37 1.80 4.29 7.54
N ARG A 38 2.48 3.63 6.59
CA ARG A 38 1.81 3.00 5.43
C ARG A 38 0.87 1.88 5.84
N GLN A 39 1.22 1.11 6.87
CA GLN A 39 0.32 0.09 7.42
C GLN A 39 -0.93 0.74 8.02
N THR A 40 -0.77 1.79 8.84
CA THR A 40 -1.91 2.53 9.40
C THR A 40 -2.77 3.16 8.30
N GLU A 41 -2.19 3.64 7.21
CA GLU A 41 -2.93 4.18 6.06
C GLU A 41 -3.65 3.09 5.25
N ALA A 42 -3.05 1.91 5.09
CA ALA A 42 -3.69 0.78 4.42
C ALA A 42 -4.85 0.19 5.23
N GLU A 43 -4.76 0.24 6.56
CA GLU A 43 -5.80 -0.20 7.49
C GLU A 43 -6.93 0.84 7.66
N ARG A 44 -6.72 2.09 7.24
CA ARG A 44 -7.79 3.09 7.18
C ARG A 44 -8.73 2.72 6.04
N GLN A 45 -9.91 2.21 6.39
CA GLN A 45 -11.06 2.25 5.49
C GLN A 45 -11.29 3.70 5.08
N PRO A 46 -11.62 3.99 3.81
CA PRO A 46 -12.01 5.33 3.40
C PRO A 46 -13.12 5.80 4.35
N GLN A 47 -12.87 6.93 5.03
CA GLN A 47 -13.84 7.52 5.96
C GLN A 47 -15.15 7.71 5.20
N ALA A 48 -16.30 7.40 5.83
CA ALA A 48 -17.60 7.62 5.21
C ALA A 48 -17.76 9.11 4.88
N GLY A 49 -17.54 9.47 3.61
CA GLY A 49 -17.49 10.86 3.14
C GLY A 49 -16.30 11.18 2.23
N GLU A 50 -15.24 10.37 2.22
CA GLU A 50 -14.17 10.49 1.23
C GLU A 50 -14.61 9.87 -0.10
N ASP A 51 -14.36 10.58 -1.21
CA ASP A 51 -14.61 10.04 -2.55
C ASP A 51 -13.68 8.85 -2.77
N TRP A 52 -14.17 7.63 -2.53
CA TRP A 52 -13.42 6.39 -2.70
C TRP A 52 -12.84 6.24 -4.12
N LYS A 53 -13.39 6.95 -5.12
CA LYS A 53 -12.81 6.98 -6.46
C LYS A 53 -11.43 7.64 -6.47
N ALA A 54 -11.15 8.54 -5.53
CA ALA A 54 -9.87 9.18 -5.33
C ALA A 54 -8.78 8.22 -4.80
N SER A 55 -9.16 7.10 -4.19
CA SER A 55 -8.22 6.05 -3.78
C SER A 55 -7.87 5.05 -4.89
N LEU A 56 -8.64 5.03 -5.99
CA LEU A 56 -8.34 4.21 -7.16
C LEU A 56 -7.11 4.73 -7.91
N SER A 57 -6.36 3.80 -8.52
CA SER A 57 -5.27 4.16 -9.44
C SER A 57 -5.78 5.05 -10.59
N PRO A 58 -4.94 5.93 -11.17
CA PRO A 58 -5.35 6.80 -12.27
C PRO A 58 -5.96 6.03 -13.45
N TRP A 59 -5.43 4.84 -13.75
CA TRP A 59 -5.90 3.99 -14.84
C TRP A 59 -7.27 3.38 -14.52
N THR A 60 -7.47 2.86 -13.32
CA THR A 60 -8.75 2.32 -12.87
C THR A 60 -9.84 3.40 -12.82
N ARG A 61 -9.48 4.61 -12.37
CA ARG A 61 -10.39 5.77 -12.35
C ARG A 61 -10.84 6.17 -13.76
N SER A 62 -9.94 6.09 -14.75
CA SER A 62 -10.24 6.37 -16.16
C SER A 62 -11.24 5.38 -16.78
N LEU A 63 -11.29 4.16 -16.26
CA LEU A 63 -12.23 3.12 -16.71
C LEU A 63 -13.60 3.23 -16.03
N LEU A 64 -13.66 3.83 -14.84
CA LEU A 64 -14.88 3.92 -14.06
C LEU A 64 -15.94 4.80 -14.76
N GLY A 65 -17.17 4.30 -14.89
CA GLY A 65 -18.28 5.05 -15.48
C GLY A 65 -18.28 5.09 -17.01
N ARG A 66 -17.36 4.39 -17.68
CA ARG A 66 -17.44 4.19 -19.13
C ARG A 66 -18.47 3.11 -19.45
N LYS A 67 -19.43 3.44 -20.32
CA LYS A 67 -20.33 2.44 -20.89
C LYS A 67 -19.52 1.56 -21.87
N PRO A 68 -19.65 0.23 -21.82
CA PRO A 68 -19.04 -0.63 -22.84
C PRO A 68 -19.56 -0.24 -24.22
N ALA A 69 -18.72 -0.42 -25.24
CA ALA A 69 -19.06 -0.11 -26.63
C ALA A 69 -20.13 -1.06 -27.20
N VAL A 70 -20.31 -2.20 -26.54
CA VAL A 70 -21.27 -3.24 -26.88
C VAL A 70 -22.18 -3.42 -25.67
N ASP A 71 -23.47 -3.65 -25.91
CA ASP A 71 -24.37 -4.06 -24.84
C ASP A 71 -24.03 -5.52 -24.52
N LEU A 72 -23.40 -5.72 -23.37
CA LEU A 72 -23.01 -7.04 -22.88
C LEU A 72 -23.91 -7.40 -21.72
N ASP A 73 -24.43 -8.61 -21.75
CA ASP A 73 -25.21 -9.16 -20.65
C ASP A 73 -24.42 -10.20 -19.84
N GLU A 74 -25.07 -10.77 -18.83
CA GLU A 74 -24.46 -11.79 -17.97
C GLU A 74 -24.20 -13.09 -18.73
N GLU A 75 -25.04 -13.41 -19.71
CA GLU A 75 -24.92 -14.59 -20.57
C GLU A 75 -23.66 -14.53 -21.44
N ASP A 76 -23.33 -13.35 -21.98
CA ASP A 76 -22.09 -13.10 -22.71
C ASP A 76 -20.85 -13.31 -21.84
N TYR A 77 -20.93 -12.93 -20.54
CA TYR A 77 -19.84 -13.13 -19.59
C TYR A 77 -19.58 -14.61 -19.30
N TYR A 78 -20.64 -15.40 -19.05
CA TYR A 78 -20.50 -16.84 -18.80
C TYR A 78 -19.95 -17.57 -20.02
N ARG A 79 -20.40 -17.23 -21.22
CA ARG A 79 -19.88 -17.79 -22.48
C ARG A 79 -18.40 -17.52 -22.67
N TYR A 80 -17.95 -16.29 -22.39
CA TYR A 80 -16.53 -15.94 -22.43
C TYR A 80 -15.71 -16.77 -21.42
N LEU A 81 -16.21 -16.98 -20.20
CA LEU A 81 -15.53 -17.78 -19.19
C LEU A 81 -15.40 -19.24 -19.62
N GLU A 82 -16.47 -19.82 -20.18
CA GLU A 82 -16.45 -21.18 -20.73
C GLU A 82 -15.41 -21.33 -21.84
N GLU A 83 -15.37 -20.40 -22.79
CA GLU A 83 -14.37 -20.41 -23.87
C GLU A 83 -12.94 -20.22 -23.37
N LYS A 84 -12.73 -19.31 -22.41
CA LYS A 84 -11.39 -18.99 -21.88
C LYS A 84 -10.77 -20.16 -21.10
N HIS A 85 -11.59 -20.95 -20.41
CA HIS A 85 -11.14 -22.04 -19.54
C HIS A 85 -11.21 -23.42 -20.21
N ARG A 86 -11.44 -23.47 -21.52
CA ARG A 86 -11.43 -24.67 -22.35
C ARG A 86 -10.03 -24.95 -22.92
#